data_AF-A0A9E2HHZ6-F1
#
_entry.id   AF-A0A9E2HHZ6-F1
#
_cell.length_a   1.000
_cell.length_b   1.000
_cell.length_c   1.000
_cell.angle_alpha   90.00
_cell.angle_beta   90.00
_cell.angle_gamma   90.00
#
_symmetry.space_group_name_H-M   'P 1'
#
loop_
_entity.id
_entity.type
_entity.pdbx_description
1 polymer ?
#
loop_
_entity_poly.entity_id
_entity_poly.type
_entity_poly.pdbx_seq_one_letter_code
_entity_poly.pdbx_strand_id
1 'polypeptide(L)'
;MMVGIMIVGGLAGGGAAVFGDQPGPLGTALTVGMIALAMAVAFAACVWWWRGIDEAAREAHKWAWWWGGSSGMALGSILVLTLSLRDEDVSMLGIEGGAADLVSGGVLAILLFQMAGYGIAWAVWWLKHR
;
A
#
# COMPACT_ATOMS: atom_id res chain seq x y z
N MET A 1 -11.62 -7.45 -8.74
CA MET A 1 -11.13 -7.30 -7.35
C MET A 1 -10.26 -6.06 -7.17
N MET A 2 -9.17 -5.87 -7.90
CA MET A 2 -8.31 -4.67 -7.76
C MET A 2 -9.08 -3.35 -7.86
N VAL A 3 -9.98 -3.21 -8.85
CA VAL A 3 -10.86 -2.01 -8.97
C VAL A 3 -11.77 -1.83 -7.75
N GLY A 4 -12.31 -2.93 -7.20
CA GLY A 4 -13.16 -2.86 -6.00
C GLY A 4 -12.39 -2.44 -4.74
N ILE A 5 -11.16 -2.92 -4.57
CA ILE A 5 -10.29 -2.53 -3.45
C ILE A 5 -9.81 -1.09 -3.61
N MET A 6 -9.54 -0.64 -4.84
CA MET A 6 -9.22 0.76 -5.15
C MET A 6 -10.39 1.69 -4.82
N ILE A 7 -11.64 1.27 -5.10
CA ILE A 7 -12.84 2.04 -4.72
C ILE A 7 -12.97 2.11 -3.20
N VAL A 8 -12.79 0.98 -2.48
CA VAL A 8 -12.84 0.97 -1.00
C VAL A 8 -11.75 1.87 -0.41
N GLY A 9 -10.52 1.81 -0.95
CA GLY A 9 -9.42 2.69 -0.55
C GLY A 9 -9.72 4.17 -0.84
N GLY A 10 -10.27 4.48 -2.01
CA GLY A 10 -10.68 5.84 -2.38
C GLY A 10 -11.79 6.39 -1.48
N LEU A 11 -12.80 5.58 -1.15
CA LEU A 11 -13.85 5.94 -0.20
C LEU A 11 -13.32 6.13 1.22
N ALA A 12 -12.36 5.30 1.64
CA ALA A 12 -11.71 5.42 2.94
C ALA A 12 -10.89 6.72 3.03
N GLY A 13 -10.11 7.03 1.99
CA GLY A 13 -9.33 8.27 1.91
C GLY A 13 -10.22 9.51 1.85
N GLY A 14 -11.27 9.48 1.01
CA GLY A 14 -12.26 10.56 0.93
C GLY A 14 -13.01 10.78 2.24
N GLY A 15 -13.43 9.69 2.91
CA GLY A 15 -14.06 9.76 4.22
C GLY A 15 -13.10 10.29 5.31
N ALA A 16 -11.86 9.83 5.33
CA ALA A 16 -10.83 10.32 6.26
C ALA A 16 -10.53 11.81 6.05
N ALA A 17 -10.58 12.32 4.82
CA ALA A 17 -10.43 13.76 4.55
C ALA A 17 -11.60 14.57 5.15
N VAL A 18 -12.83 14.07 5.08
CA VAL A 18 -14.02 14.74 5.64
C VAL A 18 -14.03 14.74 7.18
N PHE A 19 -13.57 13.65 7.79
CA PHE A 19 -13.53 13.54 9.26
C PHE A 19 -12.24 14.08 9.88
N GLY A 20 -11.17 14.22 9.09
CA GLY A 20 -9.87 14.73 9.55
C GLY A 20 -9.91 16.20 9.96
N ASP A 21 -10.86 16.98 9.42
CA ASP A 21 -11.06 18.38 9.80
C ASP A 21 -11.79 18.56 11.14
N GLN A 22 -12.32 17.48 11.74
CA GLN A 22 -12.99 17.56 13.04
C GLN A 22 -11.95 17.59 14.18
N PRO A 23 -11.89 18.67 14.99
CA PRO A 23 -10.89 18.78 16.04
C PRO A 23 -11.18 17.87 17.24
N GLY A 24 -10.12 17.44 17.92
CA GLY A 24 -10.19 16.75 19.19
C GLY A 24 -10.44 15.24 19.09
N PRO A 25 -10.65 14.56 20.25
CA PRO A 25 -10.68 13.10 20.32
C PRO A 25 -11.75 12.43 19.46
N LEU A 26 -12.88 13.12 19.23
CA LEU A 26 -13.97 12.60 18.41
C LEU A 26 -13.58 12.48 16.93
N GLY A 27 -12.92 13.50 16.37
CA GLY A 27 -12.45 13.47 14.97
C GLY A 27 -11.42 12.36 14.74
N THR A 28 -10.49 12.18 15.68
CA THR A 28 -9.54 11.07 15.67
C THR A 28 -10.26 9.72 15.71
N ALA A 29 -11.23 9.55 16.60
CA ALA A 29 -11.98 8.29 16.73
C ALA A 29 -12.78 7.97 15.44
N LEU A 30 -13.42 8.96 14.83
CA LEU A 30 -14.14 8.80 13.56
C LEU A 30 -13.20 8.42 12.42
N THR A 31 -12.06 9.09 12.30
CA THR A 31 -11.05 8.79 11.27
C THR A 31 -10.51 7.37 11.41
N VAL A 32 -10.13 6.96 12.63
CA VAL A 32 -9.66 5.60 12.90
C VAL A 32 -10.76 4.58 12.63
N GLY A 33 -11.99 4.82 13.07
CA GLY A 33 -13.13 3.93 12.84
C GLY A 33 -13.42 3.71 11.36
N MET A 34 -13.37 4.79 10.56
CA MET A 34 -13.55 4.72 9.11
C MET A 34 -12.45 3.94 8.40
N ILE A 35 -11.18 4.21 8.73
CA ILE A 35 -10.03 3.48 8.17
C ILE A 35 -10.12 1.99 8.55
N ALA A 36 -10.42 1.68 9.81
CA ALA A 36 -10.56 0.30 10.28
C ALA A 36 -11.70 -0.43 9.57
N LEU A 37 -12.85 0.23 9.38
CA LEU A 37 -13.97 -0.35 8.64
C LEU A 37 -13.60 -0.62 7.19
N ALA A 38 -12.95 0.32 6.51
CA ALA A 38 -12.49 0.12 5.14
C ALA A 38 -11.50 -1.04 5.02
N MET A 39 -10.56 -1.16 5.97
CA MET A 39 -9.63 -2.29 6.04
C MET A 39 -10.36 -3.62 6.26
N ALA A 40 -11.36 -3.67 7.14
CA ALA A 40 -12.16 -4.86 7.38
C ALA A 40 -12.93 -5.29 6.12
N VAL A 41 -13.53 -4.34 5.39
CA VAL A 41 -14.24 -4.62 4.13
C VAL A 41 -13.26 -5.12 3.06
N ALA A 42 -12.12 -4.47 2.90
CA ALA A 42 -11.09 -4.89 1.95
C ALA A 42 -10.58 -6.31 2.27
N PHE A 43 -10.32 -6.60 3.55
CA PHE A 43 -9.89 -7.92 4.00
C PHE A 43 -10.96 -8.99 3.72
N ALA A 44 -12.23 -8.72 4.04
CA ALA A 44 -13.32 -9.63 3.74
C ALA A 44 -13.45 -9.93 2.24
N ALA A 45 -13.30 -8.91 1.39
CA ALA A 45 -13.28 -9.08 -0.06
C ALA A 45 -12.10 -9.94 -0.54
N CYS A 46 -10.91 -9.75 0.04
CA CYS A 46 -9.73 -10.59 -0.23
C CYS A 46 -9.99 -12.06 0.15
N VAL A 47 -10.54 -12.32 1.34
CA VAL A 47 -10.86 -13.68 1.80
C VAL A 47 -11.89 -14.34 0.89
N TRP A 48 -12.97 -13.63 0.56
CA TRP A 48 -14.01 -14.13 -0.33
C TRP A 48 -13.45 -14.53 -1.70
N TRP A 49 -12.64 -13.66 -2.30
CA TRP A 49 -12.03 -13.93 -3.60
C TRP A 49 -10.98 -15.04 -3.55
N TRP A 50 -10.13 -15.07 -2.52
CA TRP A 50 -9.09 -16.10 -2.36
C TRP A 50 -9.69 -17.52 -2.30
N ARG A 51 -10.87 -17.66 -1.70
CA ARG A 51 -11.61 -18.93 -1.65
C ARG A 51 -12.11 -19.39 -3.01
N GLY A 52 -12.31 -18.48 -3.97
CA GLY A 52 -12.85 -18.77 -5.30
C GLY A 52 -11.82 -19.02 -6.40
N ILE A 53 -10.55 -18.68 -6.19
CA ILE A 53 -9.49 -18.90 -7.20
C ILE A 53 -8.93 -20.32 -7.15
N ASP A 54 -8.43 -20.79 -8.29
CA ASP A 54 -7.75 -22.07 -8.43
C ASP A 54 -6.37 -22.09 -7.73
N GLU A 55 -5.80 -23.30 -7.61
CA GLU A 55 -4.54 -23.49 -6.89
C GLU A 55 -3.34 -22.91 -7.65
N ALA A 56 -3.34 -22.93 -8.99
CA ALA A 56 -2.27 -22.36 -9.78
C ALA A 56 -2.18 -20.84 -9.57
N ALA A 57 -3.32 -20.15 -9.58
CA ALA A 57 -3.42 -18.75 -9.25
C ALA A 57 -2.92 -18.48 -7.82
N ARG A 58 -3.32 -19.28 -6.82
CA ARG A 58 -2.84 -19.11 -5.43
C ARG A 58 -1.33 -19.25 -5.32
N GLU A 59 -0.73 -20.23 -6.00
CA GLU A 59 0.73 -20.40 -6.02
C GLU A 59 1.41 -19.20 -6.68
N ALA A 60 0.87 -18.68 -7.80
CA ALA A 60 1.38 -17.47 -8.42
C ALA A 60 1.36 -16.27 -7.46
N HIS A 61 0.27 -16.08 -6.71
CA HIS A 61 0.15 -15.02 -5.71
C HIS A 61 1.15 -15.18 -4.55
N LYS A 62 1.29 -16.39 -3.99
CA LYS A 62 2.24 -16.68 -2.90
C LYS A 62 3.68 -16.46 -3.34
N TRP A 63 4.03 -16.98 -4.51
CA TRP A 63 5.37 -16.85 -5.07
C TRP A 63 5.72 -15.39 -5.38
N ALA A 64 4.81 -14.67 -6.01
CA ALA A 64 4.97 -13.25 -6.31
C ALA A 64 5.08 -12.38 -5.05
N TRP A 65 4.29 -12.68 -4.02
CA TRP A 65 4.38 -12.01 -2.73
C TRP A 65 5.75 -12.20 -2.07
N TRP A 66 6.20 -13.45 -1.97
CA TRP A 66 7.45 -13.77 -1.28
C TRP A 66 8.68 -13.21 -2.01
N TRP A 67 8.81 -13.46 -3.31
CA TRP A 67 10.02 -13.08 -4.05
C TRP A 67 9.97 -11.65 -4.57
N GLY A 68 8.84 -11.23 -5.13
CA GLY A 68 8.68 -9.92 -5.73
C GLY A 68 8.30 -8.86 -4.72
N GLY A 69 7.19 -9.09 -4.01
CA GLY A 69 6.61 -8.16 -3.05
C GLY A 69 7.58 -7.80 -1.92
N SER A 70 8.10 -8.80 -1.20
CA SER A 70 9.03 -8.58 -0.09
C SER A 70 10.33 -7.89 -0.54
N SER A 71 10.92 -8.32 -1.65
CA SER A 71 12.14 -7.70 -2.19
C SER A 71 11.89 -6.25 -2.63
N GLY A 72 10.76 -5.98 -3.27
CA GLY A 72 10.34 -4.63 -3.62
C GLY A 72 10.16 -3.75 -2.39
N MET A 73 9.47 -4.24 -1.37
CA MET A 73 9.30 -3.52 -0.10
C MET A 73 10.65 -3.20 0.57
N ALA A 74 11.60 -4.14 0.55
CA ALA A 74 12.94 -3.92 1.07
C ALA A 74 13.68 -2.81 0.30
N LEU A 75 13.62 -2.82 -1.04
CA LEU A 75 14.21 -1.77 -1.88
C LEU A 75 13.57 -0.41 -1.62
N GLY A 76 12.24 -0.33 -1.54
CA GLY A 76 11.52 0.90 -1.21
C GLY A 76 11.92 1.42 0.18
N SER A 77 12.06 0.53 1.16
CA SER A 77 12.51 0.89 2.51
C SER A 77 13.95 1.41 2.52
N ILE A 78 14.87 0.77 1.77
CA ILE A 78 16.25 1.24 1.62
C ILE A 78 16.29 2.63 1.00
N LEU A 79 15.47 2.88 -0.04
CA LEU A 79 15.36 4.21 -0.65
C LEU A 79 14.90 5.24 0.38
N VAL A 80 13.78 4.99 1.06
CA VAL A 80 13.23 5.92 2.07
C VAL A 80 14.26 6.20 3.17
N LEU A 81 14.89 5.15 3.73
CA LEU A 81 15.93 5.30 4.76
C LEU A 81 17.13 6.10 4.25
N THR A 82 17.56 5.87 3.02
CA THR A 82 18.69 6.60 2.42
C THR A 82 18.36 8.09 2.31
N LEU A 83 17.16 8.43 1.82
CA LEU A 83 16.71 9.82 1.72
C LEU A 83 16.57 10.47 3.10
N SER A 84 16.08 9.74 4.11
CA SER A 84 16.00 10.24 5.49
C SER A 84 17.37 10.52 6.12
N LEU A 85 18.45 9.91 5.62
CA LEU A 85 19.82 10.13 6.08
C LEU A 85 20.59 11.17 5.23
N ARG A 86 19.96 11.72 4.20
CA ARG A 86 20.56 12.62 3.20
C ARG A 86 19.77 13.92 3.08
N ASP A 87 19.47 14.54 4.23
CA ASP A 87 18.60 15.71 4.31
C ASP A 87 19.07 16.91 3.46
N GLU A 88 20.39 17.16 3.41
CA GLU A 88 20.97 18.22 2.55
C GLU A 88 20.71 17.97 1.05
N ASP A 89 20.79 16.71 0.61
CA ASP A 89 20.55 16.34 -0.79
C ASP A 89 19.05 16.30 -1.13
N VAL A 90 18.17 16.11 -0.15
CA VAL A 90 16.70 16.08 -0.34
C VAL A 90 16.13 17.50 -0.31
N SER A 91 16.63 18.34 0.59
CA SER A 91 16.20 19.74 0.70
C SER A 91 16.50 20.54 -0.57
N MET A 92 17.59 20.22 -1.30
CA MET A 92 17.89 20.85 -2.60
C MET A 92 16.87 20.53 -3.69
N LEU A 93 16.07 19.45 -3.53
CA LEU A 93 14.99 19.10 -4.47
C LEU A 93 13.76 20.00 -4.28
N GLY A 94 13.72 20.84 -3.24
CA GLY A 94 12.61 21.76 -2.99
C GLY A 94 11.29 21.04 -2.66
N ILE A 95 11.35 19.81 -2.16
CA ILE A 95 10.18 19.06 -1.73
C ILE A 95 9.75 19.60 -0.37
N GLU A 96 8.81 20.54 -0.37
CA GLU A 96 8.19 21.06 0.85
C GLU A 96 7.01 20.17 1.27
N GLY A 97 6.88 19.89 2.57
CA GLY A 97 5.78 19.08 3.11
C GLY A 97 5.82 19.02 4.64
N GLY A 98 4.64 18.86 5.24
CA GLY A 98 4.53 18.62 6.68
C GLY A 98 4.93 17.19 7.05
N ALA A 99 5.05 16.90 8.34
CA ALA A 99 5.36 15.55 8.82
C ALA A 99 4.40 14.47 8.27
N ALA A 100 3.12 14.81 8.10
CA ALA A 100 2.12 13.91 7.51
C ALA A 100 2.39 13.59 6.03
N ASP A 101 2.85 14.57 5.25
CA ASP A 101 3.17 14.41 3.83
C ASP A 101 4.41 13.52 3.66
N LEU A 102 5.41 13.70 4.52
CA LEU A 102 6.62 12.87 4.52
C LEU A 102 6.31 11.42 4.89
N VAL A 103 5.48 11.19 5.91
CA VAL A 103 5.05 9.84 6.32
C VAL A 103 4.26 9.16 5.20
N SER A 104 3.25 9.84 4.65
CA SER A 104 2.41 9.29 3.59
C SER A 104 3.19 9.04 2.30
N GLY A 105 4.12 9.94 1.94
CA GLY A 105 5.03 9.77 0.81
C GLY A 105 5.95 8.56 0.96
N GLY A 106 6.54 8.36 2.15
CA GLY A 106 7.37 7.19 2.45
C GLY A 106 6.59 5.87 2.36
N VAL A 107 5.39 5.83 2.96
CA VAL A 107 4.50 4.66 2.87
C VAL A 107 4.12 4.37 1.41
N LEU A 108 3.76 5.40 0.63
CA LEU A 108 3.41 5.25 -0.77
C LEU A 108 4.59 4.73 -1.60
N ALA A 109 5.80 5.27 -1.39
CA ALA A 109 7.00 4.81 -2.08
C ALA A 109 7.25 3.33 -1.83
N ILE A 110 7.20 2.88 -0.57
CA ILE A 110 7.38 1.47 -0.21
C ILE A 110 6.33 0.59 -0.88
N LEU A 111 5.05 1.00 -0.86
CA LEU A 111 3.97 0.28 -1.50
C LEU A 111 4.15 0.19 -3.03
N LEU A 112 4.58 1.26 -3.69
CA LEU A 112 4.82 1.26 -5.13
C LEU A 112 5.94 0.29 -5.52
N PHE A 113 7.06 0.28 -4.79
CA PHE A 113 8.14 -0.68 -5.03
C PHE A 113 7.71 -2.12 -4.76
N GLN A 114 6.93 -2.35 -3.69
CA GLN A 114 6.34 -3.66 -3.41
C GLN A 114 5.43 -4.13 -4.54
N MET A 115 4.53 -3.26 -5.04
CA MET A 115 3.60 -3.59 -6.12
C MET A 115 4.33 -3.85 -7.44
N ALA A 116 5.38 -3.08 -7.74
CA ALA A 116 6.22 -3.30 -8.92
C ALA A 116 6.96 -4.64 -8.84
N GLY A 117 7.63 -4.92 -7.73
CA GLY A 117 8.32 -6.19 -7.52
C GLY A 117 7.37 -7.38 -7.58
N TYR A 118 6.21 -7.26 -6.90
CA TYR A 118 5.14 -8.24 -6.95
C TYR A 118 4.66 -8.50 -8.38
N GLY A 119 4.37 -7.45 -9.16
CA GLY A 119 3.87 -7.57 -10.52
C GLY A 119 4.86 -8.24 -11.47
N ILE A 120 6.15 -7.87 -11.36
CA ILE A 120 7.24 -8.50 -12.12
C ILE A 120 7.33 -9.99 -11.78
N ALA A 121 7.38 -10.34 -10.49
CA ALA A 121 7.47 -11.72 -10.07
C ALA A 121 6.24 -12.53 -10.51
N TRP A 122 5.04 -11.99 -10.37
CA TRP A 122 3.82 -12.62 -10.84
C TRP A 122 3.85 -12.91 -12.35
N ALA A 123 4.31 -11.96 -13.17
CA ALA A 123 4.44 -12.16 -14.61
C ALA A 123 5.50 -13.23 -14.96
N VAL A 124 6.64 -13.22 -14.25
CA VAL A 124 7.70 -14.24 -14.40
C VAL A 124 7.19 -15.64 -14.03
N TRP A 125 6.38 -15.77 -12.98
CA TRP A 125 5.81 -17.06 -12.59
C TRP A 125 5.00 -17.67 -13.74
N TRP A 126 4.10 -16.89 -14.34
CA TRP A 126 3.30 -17.35 -15.47
C TRP A 126 4.14 -17.65 -16.70
N LEU A 127 5.20 -16.89 -16.98
CA LEU A 127 6.12 -17.18 -18.09
C LEU A 127 6.86 -18.52 -17.92
N LYS A 128 7.13 -18.93 -16.68
CA LYS A 128 7.81 -20.21 -16.38
C LYS A 128 6.87 -21.42 -16.37
N HIS A 129 5.58 -21.21 -16.12
CA HIS A 129 4.58 -22.28 -15.97
C HIS A 129 3.56 -22.27 -17.12
N ARG A 130 4.02 -21.87 -18.32
CA ARG A 130 3.25 -22.02 -19.57
C ARG A 130 3.38 -23.42 -20.11
#